data_AF-X1BHM9-F1
#
_entry.id   AF-X1BHM9-F1
#
_cell.length_a   1.000
_cell.length_b   1.000
_cell.length_c   1.000
_cell.angle_alpha   90.00
_cell.angle_beta   90.00
_cell.angle_gamma   90.00
#
_symmetry.space_group_name_H-M   'P 1'
#
loop_
_entity.id
_entity.type
_entity.pdbx_description
1 polymer ?
#
loop_
_entity_poly.entity_id
_entity_poly.type
_entity_poly.pdbx_seq_one_letter_code
_entity_poly.pdbx_strand_id
1 'polypeptide(L)' 'MDLRKRGYIVRAGYGEGIDFRVYKRGADFEKDSAKFLIYPVFEGYPIDLKELDRMSRVAMSSRKDLVVATVDRFCP' A
#
# COMPACT_ATOMS: atom_id res chain seq x y z
N MET A 1 8.31 7.59 10.70
CA MET A 1 9.18 8.21 9.66
C MET A 1 8.55 7.93 8.31
N ASP A 2 7.81 8.92 7.81
CA ASP A 2 6.69 8.73 6.88
C ASP A 2 7.12 8.71 5.40
N LEU A 3 6.41 7.98 4.54
CA LEU A 3 6.63 7.95 3.08
C LEU A 3 6.61 9.37 2.47
N ARG A 4 5.78 10.26 3.00
CA ARG A 4 5.69 11.67 2.57
C ARG A 4 6.98 12.44 2.87
N LYS A 5 7.61 12.19 4.01
CA LYS A 5 8.91 12.80 4.36
C LYS A 5 10.03 12.35 3.41
N ARG A 6 9.88 11.17 2.80
CA ARG A 6 10.79 10.64 1.78
C ARG A 6 10.42 11.10 0.36
N GLY A 7 9.48 12.02 0.20
CA GLY A 7 9.09 12.58 -1.09
C GLY A 7 8.21 11.65 -1.95
N TYR A 8 7.65 10.59 -1.37
CA TYR A 8 6.61 9.81 -2.03
C TYR A 8 5.26 10.49 -1.85
N ILE A 9 4.40 10.37 -2.86
CA ILE A 9 3.01 10.83 -2.75
C ILE A 9 2.17 9.64 -2.32
N VAL A 10 1.49 9.78 -1.19
CA VAL A 10 0.60 8.76 -0.62
C VAL A 10 -0.84 9.24 -0.74
N ARG A 11 -1.67 8.47 -1.44
CA ARG A 11 -3.12 8.71 -1.58
C ARG A 11 -3.89 7.53 -1.01
N ALA A 12 -5.15 7.77 -0.64
CA ALA A 12 -6.07 6.72 -0.25
C ALA A 12 -6.17 5.67 -1.36
N GLY A 13 -6.13 4.41 -0.97
CA GLY A 13 -6.33 3.26 -1.86
C GLY A 13 -7.77 3.17 -2.35
N TYR A 14 -8.10 2.04 -2.95
CA TYR A 14 -9.39 1.84 -3.61
C TYR A 14 -10.48 1.33 -2.66
N GLY A 15 -10.14 1.12 -1.38
CA GLY A 15 -10.94 0.30 -0.47
C GLY A 15 -10.68 -1.19 -0.69
N GLU A 16 -11.29 -2.05 0.13
CA GLU A 16 -11.18 -3.52 0.04
C GLU A 16 -9.83 -4.13 0.46
N GLY A 17 -9.17 -3.57 1.47
CA GLY A 17 -7.90 -4.06 2.04
C GLY A 17 -6.67 -3.30 1.55
N ILE A 18 -6.75 -2.62 0.40
CA ILE A 18 -5.69 -1.71 -0.06
C ILE A 18 -5.96 -0.31 0.49
N ASP A 19 -5.26 0.02 1.56
CA ASP A 19 -5.47 1.29 2.27
C ASP A 19 -4.77 2.46 1.60
N PHE A 20 -3.63 2.20 0.94
CA PHE A 20 -2.87 3.27 0.28
C PHE A 20 -2.35 2.88 -1.09
N ARG A 21 -2.25 3.89 -1.94
CA ARG A 21 -1.52 3.85 -3.20
C ARG A 21 -0.39 4.87 -3.15
N VAL A 22 0.80 4.44 -3.57
CA VAL A 22 2.02 5.23 -3.45
C VAL A 22 2.62 5.46 -4.83
N TYR A 23 2.93 6.73 -5.09
CA TYR A 23 3.54 7.18 -6.33
C TYR A 23 5.03 7.44 -6.09
N LYS A 24 5.83 7.27 -7.15
CA LYS A 24 7.26 7.57 -7.11
C LYS A 24 7.51 9.04 -6.78
N ARG A 25 8.72 9.34 -6.35
CA ARG A 25 9.18 10.70 -6.07
C ARG A 25 9.09 11.53 -7.35
N GLY A 26 8.51 12.74 -7.24
CA GLY A 26 8.35 13.65 -8.37
C GLY A 26 7.27 13.25 -9.39
N ALA A 27 6.44 12.25 -9.09
CA ALA A 27 5.32 11.87 -9.96
C ALA A 27 4.22 12.94 -9.97
N ASP A 28 3.60 13.14 -11.13
CA ASP A 28 2.38 13.93 -11.29
C ASP A 28 1.18 13.00 -11.08
N PHE A 29 0.48 13.12 -9.95
CA PHE A 29 -0.60 12.19 -9.61
C PHE A 29 -1.81 12.26 -10.56
N GLU A 30 -1.92 13.29 -11.40
CA GLU A 30 -2.96 13.40 -12.42
C GLU A 30 -2.62 12.63 -13.70
N LYS A 31 -1.32 12.44 -13.99
CA LYS A 31 -0.84 11.79 -15.22
C LYS A 31 -0.21 10.43 -14.98
N ASP A 32 0.48 10.27 -13.87
CA ASP A 32 1.18 9.05 -13.50
C ASP A 32 0.25 8.10 -12.75
N SER A 33 0.51 6.80 -12.90
CA SER A 33 -0.18 5.78 -12.12
C SER A 33 0.61 5.43 -10.86
N ALA A 34 -0.10 5.06 -9.79
CA ALA A 34 0.55 4.59 -8.57
C ALA A 34 1.44 3.36 -8.86
N LYS A 35 2.63 3.32 -8.28
CA LYS A 35 3.58 2.22 -8.47
C LYS A 35 3.40 1.12 -7.43
N PHE A 36 3.02 1.50 -6.21
CA PHE A 36 2.87 0.57 -5.09
C PHE A 36 1.45 0.61 -4.54
N LEU A 37 0.97 -0.56 -4.13
CA LEU A 37 -0.23 -0.73 -3.32
C LEU A 37 0.21 -1.20 -1.93
N ILE A 38 -0.25 -0.50 -0.89
CA ILE A 38 0.13 -0.78 0.49
C ILE A 38 -1.01 -1.54 1.16
N TYR A 39 -0.68 -2.72 1.68
CA TYR A 39 -1.53 -3.53 2.54
C TYR A 39 -0.96 -3.50 3.97
N PRO A 40 -1.51 -2.70 4.89
CA PRO A 40 -1.02 -2.62 6.25
C PRO A 40 -1.38 -3.89 7.04
N VAL A 41 -0.43 -4.41 7.81
CA VAL A 41 -0.63 -5.54 8.70
C VAL A 41 -0.22 -5.15 10.11
N PHE A 42 -1.11 -5.31 11.07
CA PHE A 42 -0.84 -4.93 12.44
C PHE A 42 -0.05 -6.04 13.13
N GLU A 43 1.05 -5.66 13.78
CA GLU A 43 1.88 -6.63 14.49
C GLU A 43 1.05 -7.41 15.52
N GLY A 44 1.22 -8.73 15.55
CA GLY A 44 0.48 -9.65 16.41
C GLY A 44 -0.99 -9.91 16.03
N TYR A 45 -1.46 -9.42 14.88
CA TYR A 45 -2.75 -9.85 14.31
C TYR A 45 -2.52 -10.93 13.23
N PRO A 46 -3.32 -12.00 13.22
CA PRO A 46 -3.27 -12.98 12.15
C PRO A 46 -3.77 -12.37 10.84
N ILE A 47 -3.21 -12.82 9.73
CA ILE A 47 -3.61 -12.42 8.37
C ILE A 47 -4.27 -13.64 7.71
N ASP A 48 -5.41 -13.43 7.05
CA ASP A 48 -6.03 -14.47 6.22
C ASP A 48 -5.24 -14.61 4.90
N LEU A 49 -4.75 -15.82 4.62
CA LEU A 49 -4.03 -16.13 3.38
C LEU A 49 -4.89 -15.92 2.12
N LYS A 50 -6.20 -16.09 2.21
CA LYS A 50 -7.13 -15.79 1.11
C LYS A 50 -7.16 -14.30 0.81
N GLU A 51 -7.09 -13.47 1.84
CA GLU A 51 -7.06 -12.02 1.67
C GLU A 51 -5.72 -11.58 1.06
N LEU A 52 -4.61 -12.17 1.50
CA LEU A 52 -3.30 -11.92 0.89
C LEU A 52 -3.25 -12.36 -0.59
N ASP A 53 -3.79 -13.53 -0.93
CA ASP A 53 -3.90 -13.99 -2.33
C ASP A 53 -4.72 -13.02 -3.17
N ARG A 54 -5.86 -12.56 -2.63
CA ARG A 54 -6.72 -11.57 -3.30
C ARG A 54 -5.95 -10.27 -3.58
N MET A 55 -5.27 -9.72 -2.58
CA MET A 55 -4.49 -8.49 -2.73
C MET A 55 -3.34 -8.66 -3.73
N SER A 56 -2.67 -9.81 -3.72
CA SER A 56 -1.63 -10.16 -4.68
C SER A 56 -2.16 -10.16 -6.11
N ARG A 57 -3.32 -10.78 -6.36
CA ARG A 57 -3.98 -10.78 -7.68
C ARG A 57 -4.36 -9.38 -8.15
N VAL A 58 -4.86 -8.54 -7.25
CA VAL A 58 -5.20 -7.13 -7.56
C VAL A 58 -3.96 -6.34 -7.96
N ALA A 59 -2.86 -6.48 -7.22
CA ALA A 59 -1.61 -5.79 -7.54
C ALA A 59 -1.03 -6.27 -8.89
N MET A 60 -1.01 -7.58 -9.12
CA MET A 60 -0.57 -8.18 -10.38
C MET A 60 -1.41 -7.70 -11.58
N SER A 61 -2.74 -7.74 -11.47
CA SER A 61 -3.63 -7.33 -12.57
C SER A 61 -3.51 -5.85 -12.90
N SER A 62 -3.24 -5.01 -11.89
CA SER A 62 -3.03 -3.57 -12.07
C SER A 62 -1.57 -3.19 -12.34
N ARG A 63 -0.67 -4.17 -12.49
CA ARG A 63 0.78 -4.02 -12.75
C ARG A 63 1.47 -3.12 -11.71
N LYS A 64 1.08 -3.27 -10.45
CA LYS A 64 1.63 -2.54 -9.30
C LYS A 64 2.33 -3.52 -8.37
N ASP A 65 3.30 -3.00 -7.62
CA ASP A 65 4.00 -3.80 -6.64
C ASP A 65 3.17 -3.80 -5.34
N LEU A 66 2.80 -4.98 -4.84
CA LEU A 66 2.16 -5.11 -3.52
C LEU A 66 3.23 -4.97 -2.44
N VAL A 67 3.01 -4.07 -1.49
CA VAL A 67 3.86 -3.88 -0.33
C VAL A 67 3.03 -4.18 0.91
N VAL A 68 3.39 -5.26 1.59
CA VAL A 68 2.83 -5.62 2.90
C VAL A 68 3.61 -4.85 3.96
N ALA A 69 2.95 -3.89 4.62
CA ALA A 69 3.60 -2.99 5.56
C ALA A 69 3.22 -3.35 6.99
N THR A 70 4.18 -3.86 7.77
CA THR A 70 3.96 -4.14 9.18
C THR A 70 3.89 -2.83 9.97
N VAL A 71 2.80 -2.64 10.70
CA VAL A 71 2.55 -1.49 11.58
C VAL A 71 2.65 -1.97 13.02
N ASP A 72 3.61 -1.41 13.74
CA ASP A 72 3.75 -1.62 15.19
C ASP A 72 2.54 -0.98 15.90
N ARG A 73 1.93 -1.74 16.82
CA ARG A 73 0.79 -1.31 17.63
C ARG A 73 1.14 -0.19 18.63
N PHE A 74 2.42 0.09 18.87
CA PHE A 74 2.87 1.07 19.86
C PHE A 74 3.09 2.49 19.33
N CYS A 75 2.53 2.87 18.19
CA CYS A 75 2.52 4.28 17.78
C CYS A 75 1.20 4.95 18.20
N PRO A 76 1.13 5.65 19.36
CA PRO A 76 0.03 6.52 19.71
C PRO A 76 -0.08 7.77 18.81
#